data_AF-A0A2G5TTP5-F1
#
_entry.id   AF-A0A2G5TTP5-F1
#
_cell.length_a   1.000
_cell.length_b   1.000
_cell.length_c   1.000
_cell.angle_alpha   90.00
_cell.angle_beta   90.00
_cell.angle_gamma   90.00
#
_symmetry.space_group_name_H-M   'P 1'
#
loop_
_entity.id
_entity.type
_entity.pdbx_description
1 polymer ?
#
loop_
_entity_poly.entity_id
_entity_poly.type
_entity_poly.pdbx_seq_one_letter_code
_entity_poly.pdbx_strand_id
1 'polypeptide(L)'
;MVMITLLLASLAVRPASGQEDKAIIAPIKPLPPVSQCDTVKCPAGTQCVLHQIFCITTPCPTPVPTCEPIGDSKCPGKNQVWSDCGSACPKRCEQKEPVMCPAVCRPGCVCKKGFCLNKLGQCVADKNCAILTK
;
A
#
# COMPACT_ATOMS: atom_id res chain seq x y z
N MET A 1 4.40 -0.28 -67.69
CA MET A 1 5.08 0.91 -68.24
C MET A 1 4.15 2.10 -67.99
N VAL A 2 4.69 3.26 -67.60
CA VAL A 2 4.03 4.43 -66.95
C VAL A 2 4.05 4.32 -65.42
N MET A 3 5.14 4.72 -64.76
CA MET A 3 5.54 6.09 -64.34
C MET A 3 4.89 6.51 -63.00
N ILE A 4 5.70 6.45 -61.94
CA ILE A 4 5.92 7.49 -60.92
C ILE A 4 4.66 8.16 -60.32
N THR A 5 4.29 7.73 -59.12
CA THR A 5 3.80 8.64 -58.06
C THR A 5 4.61 8.42 -56.79
N LEU A 6 5.65 9.24 -56.65
CA LEU A 6 6.23 9.64 -55.37
C LEU A 6 5.11 10.11 -54.44
N LEU A 7 5.05 9.60 -53.20
CA LEU A 7 4.65 10.35 -52.00
C LEU A 7 4.82 9.47 -50.75
N LEU A 8 6.06 9.51 -50.23
CA LEU A 8 6.42 9.63 -48.81
C LEU A 8 5.27 9.40 -47.80
N ALA A 9 5.10 8.16 -47.35
CA ALA A 9 4.50 7.87 -46.05
C ALA A 9 5.61 7.53 -45.05
N SER A 10 6.42 8.55 -44.72
CA SER A 10 7.31 8.50 -43.57
C SER A 10 6.45 8.35 -42.32
N LEU A 11 6.31 7.13 -41.81
CA LEU A 11 5.79 6.87 -40.47
C LEU A 11 6.76 7.49 -39.46
N ALA A 12 6.62 8.79 -39.23
CA ALA A 12 7.27 9.51 -38.17
C ALA A 12 6.71 8.98 -36.85
N VAL A 13 7.43 8.01 -36.28
CA VAL A 13 7.39 7.69 -34.85
C VAL A 13 7.66 9.00 -34.12
N ARG A 14 6.65 9.57 -33.47
CA ARG A 14 6.84 10.67 -32.53
C ARG A 14 7.35 10.06 -31.21
N PRO A 15 8.62 10.25 -30.81
CA PRO A 15 8.97 10.09 -29.41
C PRO A 15 8.28 11.22 -28.65
N ALA A 16 7.49 10.86 -27.62
CA ALA A 16 6.99 11.82 -26.65
C ALA A 16 8.19 12.36 -25.87
N SER A 17 8.80 13.44 -26.37
CA SER A 17 9.81 14.20 -25.65
C SER A 17 9.14 14.81 -24.41
N GLY A 18 9.65 14.45 -23.23
CA GLY A 18 9.33 15.14 -21.99
C GLY A 18 9.63 16.62 -22.16
N GLN A 19 8.60 17.44 -21.95
CA GLN A 19 8.75 18.88 -21.95
C GLN A 19 9.20 19.29 -20.54
N GLU A 20 10.49 19.59 -20.41
CA GLU A 20 10.99 20.40 -19.31
C GLU A 20 10.66 21.86 -19.62
N ASP A 21 9.40 22.24 -19.35
CA ASP A 21 8.99 23.63 -19.34
C ASP A 21 9.84 24.39 -18.31
N LYS A 22 10.78 25.20 -18.81
CA LYS A 22 11.52 26.18 -18.00
C LYS A 22 10.56 27.27 -17.53
N ALA A 23 9.84 26.98 -16.46
CA ALA A 23 9.09 27.98 -15.72
C ALA A 23 10.09 28.95 -15.07
N ILE A 24 9.91 30.24 -15.37
CA ILE A 24 10.60 31.35 -14.73
C ILE A 24 10.08 31.42 -13.29
N ILE A 25 10.85 30.87 -12.34
CA ILE A 25 10.50 30.88 -10.91
C ILE A 25 10.82 32.26 -10.35
N ALA A 26 9.80 33.07 -10.09
CA ALA A 26 9.91 34.19 -9.16
C ALA A 26 10.37 33.64 -7.79
N PRO A 27 11.15 34.39 -6.97
CA PRO A 27 11.50 33.94 -5.63
C PRO A 27 10.23 33.82 -4.77
N ILE A 28 9.65 32.62 -4.78
CA ILE A 28 8.65 32.19 -3.81
C ILE A 28 9.33 32.27 -2.45
N LYS A 29 8.91 33.25 -1.64
CA LYS A 29 9.15 33.25 -0.21
C LYS A 29 8.84 31.84 0.31
N PRO A 30 9.77 31.14 0.99
CA PRO A 30 9.51 29.79 1.46
C PRO A 30 8.23 29.81 2.31
N LEU A 31 7.18 29.16 1.82
CA LEU A 31 6.04 28.87 2.68
C LEU A 31 6.56 27.99 3.84
N PRO A 32 6.00 28.13 5.05
CA PRO A 32 6.39 27.28 6.18
C PRO A 32 6.34 25.81 5.76
N PRO A 33 7.23 24.96 6.28
CA PRO A 33 7.33 23.58 5.86
C PRO A 33 5.99 22.89 6.12
N VAL A 34 5.23 22.63 5.06
CA VAL A 34 4.06 21.79 5.12
C VAL A 34 4.61 20.41 5.50
N SER A 35 4.31 19.92 6.69
CA SER A 35 4.86 18.68 7.23
C SER A 35 4.35 17.48 6.43
N GLN A 36 4.96 17.24 5.29
CA GLN A 36 4.76 16.05 4.47
C GLN A 36 5.57 14.88 5.04
N CYS A 37 5.27 13.67 4.58
CA CYS A 37 5.92 12.45 5.05
C CYS A 37 7.45 12.39 4.79
N ASP A 38 7.98 13.33 4.01
CA ASP A 38 9.40 13.39 3.64
C ASP A 38 10.34 13.65 4.83
N THR A 39 9.83 14.29 5.89
CA THR A 39 10.63 14.63 7.10
C THR A 39 10.29 13.73 8.31
N VAL A 40 9.29 12.85 8.20
CA VAL A 40 8.79 12.05 9.33
C VAL A 40 9.49 10.70 9.38
N LYS A 41 10.21 10.45 10.48
CA LYS A 41 10.81 9.12 10.76
C LYS A 41 9.85 8.30 11.61
N CYS A 42 9.13 7.37 10.99
CA CYS A 42 8.26 6.44 11.69
C CYS A 42 9.04 5.22 12.23
N PRO A 43 8.64 4.63 13.37
CA PRO A 43 9.27 3.42 13.91
C PRO A 43 9.09 2.21 12.98
N ALA A 44 9.91 1.17 13.19
CA ALA A 44 9.84 -0.05 12.40
C ALA A 44 8.42 -0.68 12.43
N GLY A 45 7.91 -1.09 11.27
CA GLY A 45 6.56 -1.65 11.14
C GLY A 45 5.45 -0.61 10.98
N THR A 46 5.79 0.67 10.82
CA THR A 46 4.83 1.75 10.51
C THR A 46 5.24 2.52 9.26
N GLN A 47 4.26 3.06 8.54
CA GLN A 47 4.42 3.92 7.37
C GLN A 47 3.74 5.25 7.64
N CYS A 48 4.36 6.33 7.14
CA CYS A 48 3.76 7.64 7.19
C CYS A 48 2.61 7.73 6.17
N VAL A 49 1.42 8.09 6.65
CA VAL A 49 0.21 8.25 5.85
C VAL A 49 -0.24 9.71 5.94
N LEU A 50 -0.54 10.30 4.78
CA LEU A 50 -1.12 11.63 4.68
C LEU A 50 -2.59 11.51 4.27
N HIS A 51 -3.49 11.70 5.23
CA HIS A 51 -4.93 11.67 4.98
C HIS A 51 -5.37 12.91 4.20
N GLN A 52 -6.15 12.69 3.13
CA GLN A 52 -6.77 13.78 2.38
C GLN A 52 -7.95 14.33 3.19
N ILE A 53 -7.86 15.55 3.68
CA ILE A 53 -8.94 16.20 4.42
C ILE A 53 -9.84 16.96 3.45
N PHE A 54 -11.12 16.60 3.39
CA PHE A 54 -12.12 17.36 2.65
C PHE A 54 -12.77 18.38 3.59
N CYS A 55 -12.49 19.65 3.36
CA CYS A 55 -13.05 20.79 4.11
C CYS A 55 -14.08 21.52 3.24
N ILE A 56 -15.23 21.83 3.85
CA ILE A 56 -16.29 22.62 3.21
C ILE A 56 -16.21 24.12 3.56
N THR A 57 -15.45 24.48 4.59
CA THR A 57 -15.27 25.85 5.06
C THR A 57 -13.78 26.20 5.15
N THR A 58 -13.46 27.47 4.90
CA THR A 58 -12.10 28.01 5.02
C THR A 58 -11.91 28.70 6.37
N PRO A 59 -10.72 28.65 6.97
CA PRO A 59 -9.50 28.03 6.47
C PRO A 59 -9.47 26.51 6.69
N CYS A 60 -9.00 25.77 5.68
CA CYS A 60 -8.85 24.32 5.79
C CYS A 60 -7.67 23.97 6.73
N PRO A 61 -7.84 23.00 7.64
CA PRO A 61 -6.72 22.51 8.42
C PRO A 61 -5.71 21.84 7.49
N THR A 62 -4.41 22.05 7.74
CA THR A 62 -3.36 21.37 7.00
C THR A 62 -3.33 19.89 7.39
N PRO A 63 -3.18 18.95 6.43
CA PRO A 63 -3.12 17.53 6.74
C PRO A 63 -1.87 17.23 7.59
N VAL A 64 -2.09 16.59 8.74
CA VAL A 64 -1.02 16.19 9.66
C VAL A 64 -0.57 14.78 9.30
N PRO A 65 0.74 14.53 9.13
CA PRO A 65 1.25 13.20 8.84
C PRO A 65 1.11 12.27 10.06
N THR A 66 0.58 11.07 9.86
CA THR A 66 0.40 10.05 10.91
C THR A 66 1.24 8.81 10.62
N CYS A 67 1.89 8.22 11.63
CA CYS A 67 2.56 6.93 11.49
C CYS A 67 1.57 5.80 11.77
N GLU A 68 1.18 5.08 10.73
CA GLU A 68 0.23 3.96 10.82
C GLU A 68 0.95 2.63 10.62
N PRO A 69 0.45 1.52 11.18
CA PRO A 69 1.02 0.20 10.92
C PRO A 69 1.07 -0.08 9.42
N ILE A 70 2.16 -0.70 8.96
CA ILE A 70 2.27 -1.21 7.59
C ILE A 70 1.34 -2.43 7.47
N GLY A 71 0.05 -2.15 7.29
CA GLY A 71 -0.96 -3.08 6.85
C GLY A 71 -0.99 -3.10 5.33
N ASP A 72 -1.37 -4.23 4.76
CA ASP A 72 -1.81 -4.24 3.37
C ASP A 72 -2.90 -3.17 3.24
N SER A 73 -2.89 -2.30 2.23
CA SER A 73 -3.96 -1.30 2.05
C SER A 73 -5.34 -1.96 1.89
N LYS A 74 -5.35 -3.26 1.52
CA LYS A 74 -6.52 -4.15 1.49
C LYS A 74 -6.90 -4.73 2.87
N CYS A 75 -5.96 -4.79 3.80
CA CYS A 75 -6.09 -5.40 5.12
C CYS A 75 -5.71 -4.40 6.23
N PRO A 76 -6.68 -3.63 6.75
CA PRO A 76 -6.43 -2.61 7.76
C PRO A 76 -6.03 -3.20 9.13
N GLY A 77 -6.20 -4.51 9.34
CA GLY A 77 -5.84 -5.17 10.59
C GLY A 77 -4.32 -5.27 10.75
N LYS A 78 -3.83 -4.97 11.97
CA LYS A 78 -2.42 -5.20 12.31
C LYS A 78 -2.05 -6.66 12.10
N ASN A 79 -0.84 -6.90 11.58
CA ASN A 79 -0.28 -8.23 11.30
C ASN A 79 -1.13 -9.09 10.36
N GLN A 80 -1.89 -8.45 9.47
CA GLN A 80 -2.59 -9.11 8.37
C GLN A 80 -1.88 -8.85 7.05
N VAL A 81 -2.10 -9.75 6.10
CA VAL A 81 -1.66 -9.65 4.72
C VAL A 81 -2.79 -10.14 3.83
N TRP A 82 -2.96 -9.52 2.66
CA TRP A 82 -3.93 -10.00 1.69
C TRP A 82 -3.44 -11.30 1.06
N SER A 83 -4.32 -12.29 0.96
CA SER A 83 -4.09 -13.51 0.21
C SER A 83 -5.23 -13.72 -0.77
N ASP A 84 -4.91 -14.04 -2.01
CA ASP A 84 -5.85 -14.50 -3.04
C ASP A 84 -6.32 -15.95 -2.79
N CYS A 85 -5.51 -16.75 -2.12
CA CYS A 85 -5.87 -18.09 -1.63
C CYS A 85 -5.58 -18.23 -0.13
N GLY A 86 -6.39 -17.60 0.72
CA GLY A 86 -6.39 -17.83 2.16
C GLY A 86 -7.04 -19.17 2.55
N SER A 87 -6.71 -19.69 3.73
CA SER A 87 -7.37 -20.87 4.30
C SER A 87 -8.83 -20.57 4.66
N ALA A 88 -9.74 -21.51 4.39
CA ALA A 88 -11.12 -21.44 4.89
C ALA A 88 -11.22 -21.59 6.42
N CYS A 89 -10.18 -22.12 7.06
CA CYS A 89 -10.06 -22.25 8.50
C CYS A 89 -8.90 -21.38 8.97
N PRO A 90 -9.14 -20.11 9.35
CA PRO A 90 -8.08 -19.26 9.86
C PRO A 90 -7.53 -19.86 11.15
N LYS A 91 -6.20 -19.86 11.30
CA LYS A 91 -5.52 -20.34 12.50
C LYS A 91 -5.93 -19.48 13.70
N ARG A 92 -6.63 -20.07 14.68
CA ARG A 92 -6.92 -19.42 15.95
C ARG A 92 -5.81 -19.65 16.96
N CYS A 93 -5.59 -18.66 17.82
CA CYS A 93 -4.67 -18.83 18.95
C CYS A 93 -5.15 -19.97 19.85
N GLU A 94 -4.21 -20.74 20.43
CA GLU A 94 -4.50 -21.86 21.34
C GLU A 94 -5.29 -23.03 20.71
N GLN A 95 -5.47 -23.02 19.39
CA GLN A 95 -6.11 -24.11 18.67
C GLN A 95 -5.21 -25.34 18.67
N LYS A 96 -5.67 -26.42 19.30
CA LYS A 96 -5.00 -27.73 19.31
C LYS A 96 -5.21 -28.38 17.94
N GLU A 97 -4.13 -28.63 17.20
CA GLU A 97 -4.19 -29.39 15.93
C GLU A 97 -4.51 -30.87 16.23
N PRO A 98 -5.23 -31.60 15.36
CA PRO A 98 -5.58 -31.28 13.97
C PRO A 98 -7.02 -30.78 13.77
N VAL A 99 -7.20 -29.78 12.92
CA VAL A 99 -8.51 -29.35 12.43
C VAL A 99 -8.67 -29.82 10.99
N MET A 100 -9.68 -30.65 10.74
CA MET A 100 -10.09 -31.02 9.39
C MET A 100 -10.52 -29.74 8.67
N CYS A 101 -9.70 -29.30 7.71
CA CYS A 101 -9.99 -28.12 6.91
C CYS A 101 -10.07 -28.49 5.43
N PRO A 102 -11.15 -28.11 4.72
CA PRO A 102 -11.22 -28.30 3.28
C PRO A 102 -10.15 -27.48 2.57
N ALA A 103 -9.50 -28.06 1.56
CA ALA A 103 -8.50 -27.41 0.72
C ALA A 103 -9.15 -26.46 -0.31
N VAL A 104 -9.91 -25.48 0.19
CA VAL A 104 -10.60 -24.47 -0.62
C VAL A 104 -9.99 -23.10 -0.37
N CYS A 105 -9.68 -22.39 -1.44
CA CYS A 105 -9.15 -21.03 -1.38
C CYS A 105 -10.25 -20.04 -0.97
N ARG A 106 -9.95 -19.19 0.01
CA ARG A 106 -10.77 -18.04 0.40
C ARG A 106 -9.94 -16.76 0.28
N PRO A 107 -10.17 -15.94 -0.75
CA PRO A 107 -9.53 -14.64 -0.86
C PRO A 107 -9.88 -13.76 0.35
N GLY A 108 -8.89 -13.08 0.93
CA GLY A 108 -9.10 -12.21 2.07
C GLY A 108 -7.84 -11.95 2.88
N CYS A 109 -8.03 -11.29 4.01
CA CYS A 109 -6.95 -10.98 4.95
C CYS A 109 -6.62 -12.18 5.83
N VAL A 110 -5.37 -12.61 5.81
CA VAL A 110 -4.85 -13.70 6.64
C VAL A 110 -3.82 -13.15 7.63
N CYS A 111 -3.67 -13.80 8.79
CA CYS A 111 -2.61 -13.44 9.71
C CYS A 111 -1.24 -13.76 9.10
N LYS A 112 -0.28 -12.84 9.25
CA LYS A 112 1.12 -13.05 8.87
C LYS A 112 1.68 -14.30 9.57
N LYS A 113 2.71 -14.92 8.99
CA LYS A 113 3.39 -16.07 9.62
C LYS A 113 3.85 -15.71 11.05
N GLY A 114 3.61 -16.60 12.01
CA GLY A 114 3.90 -16.36 13.44
C GLY A 114 2.76 -15.67 14.21
N PHE A 115 1.68 -15.27 13.55
CA PHE A 115 0.50 -14.67 14.17
C PHE A 115 -0.72 -15.60 14.08
N CYS A 116 -1.63 -15.46 15.03
CA CYS A 116 -2.88 -16.20 15.12
C CYS A 116 -4.06 -15.27 15.37
N LEU A 117 -5.26 -15.72 15.02
CA LEU A 117 -6.50 -14.98 15.26
C LEU A 117 -6.95 -15.17 16.71
N ASN A 118 -7.03 -14.08 17.48
CA ASN A 118 -7.58 -14.11 18.84
C ASN A 118 -9.12 -14.11 18.82
N LYS A 119 -9.74 -14.20 20.01
CA LYS A 119 -11.21 -14.17 20.16
C LYS A 119 -11.85 -12.85 19.72
N LEU A 120 -11.06 -11.77 19.61
CA LEU A 120 -11.49 -10.45 19.14
C LEU A 120 -11.33 -10.30 17.62
N GLY A 121 -10.89 -11.34 16.89
CA GLY A 121 -10.67 -11.28 15.45
C GLY A 121 -9.40 -10.54 15.03
N GLN A 122 -8.44 -10.35 15.94
CA GLN A 122 -7.18 -9.66 15.67
C GLN A 122 -6.02 -10.65 15.54
N CYS A 123 -5.07 -10.34 14.65
CA CYS A 123 -3.85 -11.13 14.49
C CYS A 123 -2.81 -10.72 15.54
N VAL A 124 -2.64 -11.57 16.55
CA VAL A 124 -1.71 -11.36 17.65
C VAL A 124 -0.54 -12.34 17.56
N ALA A 125 0.60 -11.95 18.14
CA ALA A 125 1.77 -12.81 18.17
C ALA A 125 1.44 -14.08 18.95
N ASP A 126 1.60 -15.22 18.30
CA ASP A 126 1.32 -16.50 18.92
C ASP A 126 2.61 -17.04 19.54
N LYS A 127 2.67 -17.12 20.86
CA LYS A 127 3.82 -17.74 21.56
C LYS A 127 4.02 -19.21 21.15
N ASN A 128 2.97 -19.88 20.66
CA ASN A 128 3.01 -21.26 20.18
C ASN A 128 3.28 -21.38 18.66
N CYS A 129 3.27 -20.29 17.89
CA CYS A 129 3.59 -20.30 16.45
C CYS A 129 5.04 -19.83 16.18
N ALA A 130 5.69 -19.23 17.18
CA ALA A 130 7.08 -18.77 17.11
C ALA A 130 8.13 -19.88 17.38
N ILE A 131 7.70 -21.10 17.72
CA ILE A 131 8.60 -22.22 18.05
C ILE A 131 8.32 -23.42 17.15
N LEU A 132 8.54 -23.25 15.84
CA LEU A 132 8.72 -24.40 14.93
C LEU A 132 9.93 -24.12 14.03
N THR A 133 11.07 -23.88 14.66
CA THR A 133 12.38 -24.13 14.07
C THR A 133 12.92 -25.40 14.72
N LYS A 134 12.93 -26.50 13.97
CA LYS A 134 13.78 -27.66 14.25
C LYS A 134 14.67 -27.88 13.04
#